data_AF-A0A3N4HHH3-F1
#
_entry.id   AF-A0A3N4HHH3-F1
#
_cell.length_a   1.000
_cell.length_b   1.000
_cell.length_c   1.000
_cell.angle_alpha   90.00
_cell.angle_beta   90.00
_cell.angle_gamma   90.00
#
_symmetry.space_group_name_H-M   'P 1'
#
loop_
_entity.id
_entity.type
_entity.pdbx_description
1 polymer ?
#
loop_
_entity_poly.entity_id
_entity_poly.type
_entity_poly.pdbx_seq_one_letter_code
_entity_poly.pdbx_strand_id
1 'polypeptide(L)'
;MARKTPTCVLCNLTFHGRHSREDRRRHMLLQHHNNCTLRFWRWDYQVTIYRASDVNYHCPFQGCDYSESDRPVFERHFGGANSSSHQAYKGRRCFKAEVKENVGPTYEVRTNPRKTIPSPIPTTTKASSTRSSSANTIRSSESQRPLATTSPTNKRKAESTKSEEMRATLRAEYMKRLHEEMLETLGDRSVDLKESAKKQEELKDWFENGMRMLREAELVDL
;
A
#
# COMPACT_ATOMS: atom_id res chain seq x y z
N MET A 1 -2.85 -50.33 11.30
CA MET A 1 -3.76 -49.31 10.71
C MET A 1 -2.92 -48.23 10.05
N ALA A 2 -3.08 -48.02 8.73
CA ALA A 2 -2.36 -46.95 8.01
C ALA A 2 -2.91 -45.57 8.43
N ARG A 3 -2.02 -44.63 8.79
CA ARG A 3 -2.42 -43.25 9.09
C ARG A 3 -2.71 -42.52 7.78
N LYS A 4 -3.91 -41.96 7.63
CA LYS A 4 -4.28 -41.14 6.48
C LYS A 4 -3.36 -39.91 6.40
N THR A 5 -2.85 -39.61 5.20
CA THR A 5 -2.07 -38.40 4.93
C THR A 5 -2.97 -37.17 5.08
N PRO A 6 -2.53 -36.13 5.80
CA PRO A 6 -3.33 -34.93 5.94
C PRO A 6 -3.35 -34.14 4.63
N THR A 7 -4.54 -33.68 4.23
CA THR A 7 -4.76 -32.86 3.03
C THR A 7 -5.44 -31.54 3.40
N CYS A 8 -5.15 -30.48 2.66
CA CYS A 8 -5.89 -29.23 2.77
C CYS A 8 -7.29 -29.41 2.18
N VAL A 9 -8.34 -29.00 2.91
CA VAL A 9 -9.73 -29.17 2.44
C VAL A 9 -10.16 -28.14 1.39
N LEU A 10 -9.40 -27.06 1.24
CA LEU A 10 -9.73 -25.95 0.34
C LEU A 10 -9.00 -26.06 -1.00
N CYS A 11 -7.77 -26.58 -1.03
CA CYS A 11 -6.97 -26.69 -2.24
C CYS A 11 -6.45 -28.11 -2.54
N ASN A 12 -6.84 -29.11 -1.74
CA ASN A 12 -6.43 -30.52 -1.87
C ASN A 12 -4.91 -30.78 -1.83
N LEU A 13 -4.10 -29.83 -1.40
CA LEU A 13 -2.66 -30.02 -1.21
C LEU A 13 -2.41 -31.12 -0.16
N THR A 14 -1.60 -32.11 -0.52
CA THR A 14 -1.23 -33.22 0.37
C THR A 14 0.08 -32.91 1.07
N PHE A 15 0.13 -33.12 2.38
CA PHE A 15 1.32 -32.88 3.18
C PHE A 15 1.97 -34.20 3.56
N HIS A 16 3.24 -34.35 3.21
CA HIS A 16 4.03 -35.55 3.50
C HIS A 16 5.06 -35.26 4.61
N GLY A 17 5.48 -36.32 5.31
CA GLY A 17 6.53 -36.22 6.32
C GLY A 17 6.04 -36.02 7.76
N ARG A 18 7.02 -35.92 8.67
CA ARG A 18 6.82 -35.91 10.13
C ARG A 18 6.07 -34.66 10.62
N HIS A 19 6.18 -33.54 9.90
CA HIS A 19 5.56 -32.26 10.24
C HIS A 19 4.29 -31.96 9.43
N SER A 20 3.74 -32.94 8.72
CA SER A 20 2.61 -32.77 7.80
C SER A 20 1.36 -32.13 8.41
N ARG A 21 1.10 -32.31 9.72
CA ARG A 21 0.01 -31.60 10.43
C ARG A 21 0.31 -30.13 10.66
N GLU A 22 1.54 -29.79 11.02
CA GLU A 22 1.97 -28.42 11.28
C GLU A 22 2.11 -27.64 9.97
N ASP A 23 2.67 -28.27 8.93
CA ASP A 23 2.72 -27.71 7.58
C ASP A 23 1.32 -27.42 7.04
N ARG A 24 0.38 -28.34 7.26
CA ARG A 24 -1.03 -28.12 6.94
C ARG A 24 -1.61 -26.93 7.69
N ARG A 25 -1.36 -26.82 9.00
CA ARG A 25 -1.84 -25.68 9.80
C ARG A 25 -1.24 -24.36 9.29
N ARG A 26 0.07 -24.32 9.05
CA ARG A 26 0.77 -23.14 8.52
C ARG A 26 0.24 -22.76 7.14
N HIS A 27 0.02 -23.73 6.26
CA HIS A 27 -0.58 -23.52 4.95
C HIS A 27 -1.98 -22.91 5.06
N MET A 28 -2.85 -23.46 5.92
CA MET A 28 -4.19 -22.90 6.15
C MET A 28 -4.14 -21.43 6.57
N LEU A 29 -3.22 -21.07 7.46
CA LEU A 29 -3.07 -19.71 7.94
C LEU A 29 -2.50 -18.74 6.88
N LEU A 30 -1.60 -19.19 6.02
CA LEU A 30 -0.95 -18.34 5.01
C LEU A 30 -1.68 -18.27 3.67
N GLN A 31 -2.48 -19.27 3.33
CA GLN A 31 -3.15 -19.36 2.01
C GLN A 31 -4.66 -19.12 2.08
N HIS A 32 -5.30 -19.40 3.21
CA HIS A 32 -6.76 -19.37 3.32
C HIS A 32 -7.27 -18.43 4.41
N HIS A 33 -6.54 -18.29 5.52
CA HIS A 33 -6.86 -17.38 6.62
C HIS A 33 -5.81 -16.28 6.77
N ASN A 34 -5.38 -15.75 5.62
CA ASN A 34 -4.22 -14.88 5.52
C ASN A 34 -4.55 -13.40 5.66
N ASN A 35 -5.82 -13.02 5.87
CA ASN A 35 -6.20 -11.63 6.02
C ASN A 35 -7.18 -11.42 7.19
N CYS A 36 -7.26 -10.18 7.64
CA CYS A 36 -8.21 -9.65 8.59
C CYS A 36 -8.61 -8.24 8.11
N THR A 37 -9.91 -7.97 8.02
CA THR A 37 -10.42 -6.65 7.62
C THR A 37 -11.02 -5.96 8.83
N LEU A 38 -10.44 -4.82 9.20
CA LEU A 38 -10.88 -3.96 10.27
C LEU A 38 -11.73 -2.83 9.69
N ARG A 39 -12.92 -2.61 10.24
CA ARG A 39 -13.83 -1.53 9.85
C ARG A 39 -13.87 -0.45 10.92
N PHE A 40 -13.60 0.79 10.52
CA PHE A 40 -13.60 1.94 11.40
C PHE A 40 -14.77 2.87 11.07
N TRP A 41 -15.95 2.55 11.60
CA TRP A 41 -17.22 3.25 11.30
C TRP A 41 -17.17 4.75 11.54
N ARG A 42 -16.44 5.19 12.56
CA ARG A 42 -16.31 6.62 12.90
C ARG A 42 -15.60 7.44 11.82
N TRP A 43 -14.82 6.78 10.96
CA TRP A 43 -13.95 7.43 9.98
C TRP A 43 -14.19 6.95 8.54
N ASP A 44 -15.23 6.14 8.34
CA ASP A 44 -15.65 5.60 7.04
C ASP A 44 -14.51 5.00 6.21
N TYR A 45 -13.62 4.23 6.85
CA TYR A 45 -12.57 3.50 6.15
C TYR A 45 -12.39 2.09 6.68
N GLN A 46 -11.78 1.26 5.84
CA GLN A 46 -11.45 -0.13 6.16
C GLN A 46 -9.97 -0.40 5.92
N VAL A 47 -9.37 -1.23 6.78
CA VAL A 47 -7.98 -1.66 6.66
C VAL A 47 -7.94 -3.17 6.57
N THR A 48 -7.41 -3.69 5.46
CA THR A 48 -7.18 -5.13 5.30
C THR A 48 -5.72 -5.43 5.60
N ILE A 49 -5.51 -6.25 6.62
CA ILE A 49 -4.18 -6.64 7.11
C ILE A 49 -3.95 -8.07 6.71
N TYR A 50 -2.85 -8.30 5.99
CA TYR A 50 -2.41 -9.65 5.62
C TYR A 50 -1.42 -10.18 6.65
N ARG A 51 -1.52 -11.47 6.93
CA ARG A 51 -0.64 -12.20 7.83
C ARG A 51 0.78 -12.20 7.27
N ALA A 52 1.77 -11.91 8.12
CA ALA A 52 3.18 -12.00 7.77
C ALA A 52 3.65 -13.47 7.71
N SER A 53 4.88 -13.69 7.26
CA SER A 53 5.46 -15.04 7.13
C SER A 53 5.73 -15.73 8.47
N ASP A 54 5.80 -14.94 9.55
CA ASP A 54 5.85 -15.40 10.95
C ASP A 54 4.49 -15.89 11.46
N VAL A 55 3.46 -15.86 10.59
CA VAL A 55 2.11 -16.31 10.89
C VAL A 55 1.41 -15.40 11.91
N ASN A 56 1.80 -14.12 12.04
CA ASN A 56 1.09 -13.15 12.87
C ASN A 56 0.44 -12.03 12.03
N TYR A 57 -0.63 -11.44 12.57
CA TYR A 57 -1.10 -10.12 12.17
C TYR A 57 -0.33 -9.07 12.94
N HIS A 58 0.08 -8.01 12.26
CA HIS A 58 0.83 -6.90 12.85
C HIS A 58 -0.02 -5.65 12.83
N CYS A 59 0.02 -4.87 13.91
CA CYS A 59 -0.72 -3.63 13.98
C CYS A 59 -0.19 -2.62 12.93
N PRO A 60 -1.06 -2.01 12.11
CA PRO A 60 -0.63 -1.14 11.01
C PRO A 60 -0.34 0.30 11.46
N PHE A 61 -0.58 0.63 12.73
CA PHE A 61 -0.41 1.99 13.25
C PHE A 61 1.03 2.22 13.74
N GLN A 62 1.53 3.43 13.47
CA GLN A 62 2.87 3.87 13.85
C GLN A 62 2.99 3.91 15.37
N GLY A 63 4.10 3.37 15.89
CA GLY A 63 4.36 3.31 17.33
C GLY A 63 3.67 2.15 18.06
N CYS A 64 2.94 1.27 17.35
CA CYS A 64 2.38 0.06 17.92
C CYS A 64 3.08 -1.19 17.38
N ASP A 65 3.68 -1.96 18.30
CA ASP A 65 4.36 -3.23 18.02
C ASP A 65 3.49 -4.44 18.38
N TYR A 66 2.20 -4.24 18.60
CA TYR A 66 1.28 -5.35 18.87
C TYR A 66 1.19 -6.29 17.66
N SER A 67 1.35 -7.58 17.94
CA SER A 67 1.21 -8.65 16.95
C SER A 67 0.51 -9.85 17.58
N GLU A 68 -0.37 -10.52 16.82
CA GLU A 68 -1.08 -11.70 17.31
C GLU A 68 -1.39 -12.66 16.16
N SER A 69 -1.34 -13.97 16.46
CA SER A 69 -1.63 -15.05 15.52
C SER A 69 -3.13 -15.31 15.40
N ASP A 70 -3.88 -15.17 16.49
CA ASP A 70 -5.32 -15.40 16.50
C ASP A 70 -6.10 -14.17 16.04
N ARG A 71 -6.97 -14.37 15.05
CA ARG A 71 -7.73 -13.27 14.43
C ARG A 71 -8.68 -12.59 15.43
N PRO A 72 -9.56 -13.30 16.15
CA PRO A 72 -10.41 -12.71 17.18
C PRO A 72 -9.66 -11.92 18.25
N VAL A 73 -8.52 -12.43 18.74
CA VAL A 73 -7.69 -11.72 19.73
C VAL A 73 -7.08 -10.45 19.11
N PHE A 74 -6.62 -10.53 17.86
CA PHE A 74 -6.14 -9.36 17.12
C PHE A 74 -7.23 -8.30 16.88
N GLU A 75 -8.46 -8.69 16.54
CA GLU A 75 -9.58 -7.75 16.34
C GLU A 75 -9.94 -7.02 17.66
N ARG A 76 -9.85 -7.71 18.80
CA ARG A 76 -10.09 -7.12 20.13
C ARG A 76 -9.13 -5.97 20.46
N HIS A 77 -7.93 -5.97 19.89
CA HIS A 77 -6.95 -4.88 20.04
C HIS A 77 -7.49 -3.54 19.55
N PHE A 78 -8.44 -3.54 18.60
CA PHE A 78 -9.04 -2.32 18.04
C PHE A 78 -10.38 -1.98 18.69
N GLY A 79 -11.13 -2.96 19.18
CA GLY A 79 -12.49 -2.78 19.71
C GLY A 79 -12.63 -2.52 21.22
N GLY A 80 -11.54 -2.56 22.00
CA GLY A 80 -11.62 -2.38 23.45
C GLY A 80 -11.69 -0.93 23.92
N ALA A 81 -12.23 -0.68 25.13
CA ALA A 81 -12.12 0.61 25.81
C ALA A 81 -10.65 1.03 26.06
N ASN A 82 -9.72 0.07 25.99
CA ASN A 82 -8.28 0.26 26.13
C ASN A 82 -7.56 0.49 24.78
N SER A 83 -8.27 0.62 23.66
CA SER A 83 -7.69 0.90 22.33
C SER A 83 -7.14 2.33 22.18
N SER A 84 -6.80 3.00 23.30
CA SER A 84 -6.27 4.37 23.30
C SER A 84 -4.98 4.52 22.51
N SER A 85 -4.27 3.42 22.23
CA SER A 85 -3.03 3.41 21.46
C SER A 85 -3.19 3.83 19.99
N HIS A 86 -4.42 3.81 19.45
CA HIS A 86 -4.70 4.17 18.03
C HIS A 86 -5.57 5.39 17.87
N GLN A 87 -5.55 6.30 18.86
CA GLN A 87 -6.31 7.53 18.76
C GLN A 87 -5.81 8.30 17.54
N ALA A 88 -6.64 8.37 16.50
CA ALA A 88 -6.36 9.14 15.29
C ALA A 88 -6.16 10.61 15.69
N TYR A 89 -4.92 10.99 15.94
CA TYR A 89 -4.58 12.33 16.41
C TYR A 89 -4.93 13.30 15.27
N LYS A 90 -5.97 14.12 15.50
CA LYS A 90 -6.31 15.30 14.69
C LYS A 90 -6.43 15.02 13.18
N GLY A 91 -7.13 13.94 12.80
CA GLY A 91 -7.43 13.67 11.39
C GLY A 91 -6.23 13.21 10.53
N ARG A 92 -5.03 13.06 11.10
CA ARG A 92 -3.91 12.40 10.43
C ARG A 92 -3.87 10.92 10.80
N ARG A 93 -3.94 10.08 9.78
CA ARG A 93 -3.80 8.63 9.91
C ARG A 93 -2.33 8.31 10.16
N CYS A 94 -2.02 7.82 11.36
CA CYS A 94 -0.65 7.46 11.75
C CYS A 94 -0.38 6.01 11.35
N PHE A 95 -0.41 5.69 10.06
CA PHE A 95 -0.06 4.36 9.58
C PHE A 95 1.45 4.19 9.47
N LYS A 96 1.94 2.94 9.58
CA LYS A 96 3.32 2.59 9.22
C LYS A 96 3.54 2.91 7.74
N ALA A 97 4.77 3.28 7.36
CA ALA A 97 5.12 3.66 5.99
C ALA A 97 4.90 2.54 4.95
N GLU A 98 4.79 1.30 5.40
CA GLU A 98 4.52 0.11 4.57
C GLU A 98 3.03 -0.08 4.18
N VAL A 99 2.13 0.70 4.79
CA VAL A 99 0.68 0.65 4.48
C VAL A 99 0.43 1.35 3.15
N LYS A 100 -0.17 0.62 2.19
CA LYS A 100 -0.55 1.17 0.89
C LYS A 100 -2.00 1.62 0.91
N GLU A 101 -2.24 2.81 0.41
CA GLU A 101 -3.58 3.31 0.11
C GLU A 101 -4.04 2.75 -1.24
N ASN A 102 -5.17 2.04 -1.25
CA ASN A 102 -5.81 1.59 -2.48
C ASN A 102 -6.87 2.60 -2.92
N VAL A 103 -7.46 2.42 -4.11
CA VAL A 103 -8.50 3.31 -4.65
C VAL A 103 -9.70 3.36 -3.68
N GLY A 104 -9.97 4.54 -3.12
CA GLY A 104 -11.06 4.78 -2.16
C GLY A 104 -10.62 4.69 -0.69
N PRO A 105 -11.56 4.55 0.27
CA PRO A 105 -11.25 4.53 1.70
C PRO A 105 -10.76 3.15 2.18
N THR A 106 -10.07 2.41 1.32
CA THR A 106 -9.57 1.05 1.61
C THR A 106 -8.06 1.07 1.65
N TYR A 107 -7.50 0.57 2.75
CA TYR A 107 -6.07 0.41 2.95
C TYR A 107 -5.68 -1.05 2.93
N GLU A 108 -4.56 -1.36 2.33
CA GLU A 108 -3.98 -2.70 2.30
C GLU A 108 -2.61 -2.70 2.97
N VAL A 109 -2.45 -3.60 3.93
CA VAL A 109 -1.23 -3.76 4.70
C VAL A 109 -0.70 -5.15 4.44
N ARG A 110 0.38 -5.19 3.66
CA ARG A 110 1.19 -6.40 3.51
C ARG A 110 2.41 -6.24 4.39
N THR A 111 2.33 -6.75 5.60
CA THR A 111 3.50 -6.80 6.47
C THR A 111 4.44 -7.86 5.93
N ASN A 112 5.53 -7.43 5.29
CA ASN A 112 6.74 -8.24 5.34
C ASN A 112 7.15 -8.30 6.81
N PRO A 113 7.52 -9.48 7.35
CA PRO A 113 8.15 -9.49 8.66
C PRO A 113 9.26 -8.44 8.60
N ARG A 114 9.20 -7.46 9.50
CA ARG A 114 10.28 -6.49 9.63
C ARG A 114 11.51 -7.37 9.75
N LYS A 115 12.43 -7.32 8.77
CA LYS A 115 13.76 -7.89 8.97
C LYS A 115 14.19 -7.21 10.25
N THR A 116 14.22 -7.94 11.35
CA THR A 116 14.70 -7.44 12.61
C THR A 116 16.10 -6.99 12.27
N ILE A 117 16.26 -5.69 12.00
CA ILE A 117 17.56 -5.06 11.95
C ILE A 117 18.05 -5.40 13.35
N PRO A 118 19.05 -6.28 13.49
CA PRO A 118 19.51 -6.68 14.81
C PRO A 118 19.76 -5.37 15.55
N SER A 119 18.94 -5.13 16.57
CA SER A 119 19.10 -3.96 17.43
C SER A 119 20.57 -3.95 17.82
N PRO A 120 21.32 -2.83 17.69
CA PRO A 120 22.75 -2.83 17.88
C PRO A 120 23.08 -3.40 19.25
N ILE A 121 23.44 -4.68 19.27
CA ILE A 121 23.99 -5.34 20.43
C ILE A 121 25.29 -4.57 20.70
N PRO A 122 25.56 -4.08 21.92
CA PRO A 122 26.87 -3.56 22.26
C PRO A 122 27.89 -4.70 22.02
N THR A 123 28.56 -4.64 20.88
CA THR A 123 29.38 -5.75 20.38
C THR A 123 30.83 -5.44 20.70
N THR A 124 31.35 -6.12 21.72
CA THR A 124 32.78 -6.42 21.85
C THR A 124 33.25 -7.16 20.59
N THR A 125 34.21 -6.53 19.92
CA THR A 125 34.79 -6.88 18.64
C THR A 125 35.45 -8.27 18.66
N LYS A 126 35.05 -9.15 17.74
CA LYS A 126 35.98 -10.10 17.10
C LYS A 126 35.55 -10.33 15.66
N ALA A 127 36.40 -9.86 14.75
CA ALA A 127 36.25 -9.96 13.32
C ALA A 127 36.42 -11.39 12.83
N SER A 128 35.62 -11.80 11.86
CA SER A 128 36.07 -12.71 10.81
C SER A 128 35.27 -12.49 9.53
N SER A 129 36.01 -12.19 8.47
CA SER A 129 35.58 -12.02 7.08
C SER A 129 34.89 -13.26 6.52
N THR A 130 34.03 -13.10 5.51
CA THR A 130 34.14 -13.78 4.19
C THR A 130 33.14 -13.18 3.18
N ARG A 131 33.65 -12.85 1.99
CA ARG A 131 32.96 -12.35 0.78
C ARG A 131 32.04 -13.41 0.16
N SER A 132 31.01 -13.00 -0.58
CA SER A 132 30.88 -13.33 -2.01
C SER A 132 29.66 -12.69 -2.67
N SER A 133 29.91 -12.17 -3.87
CA SER A 133 29.02 -11.46 -4.79
C SER A 133 28.27 -12.45 -5.69
N SER A 134 27.03 -12.13 -6.07
CA SER A 134 26.42 -12.58 -7.33
C SER A 134 25.34 -11.59 -7.79
N ALA A 135 25.61 -10.91 -8.91
CA ALA A 135 24.68 -10.06 -9.63
C ALA A 135 23.93 -10.91 -10.66
N ASN A 136 22.60 -10.84 -10.67
CA ASN A 136 21.78 -11.41 -11.75
C ASN A 136 20.87 -10.33 -12.35
N THR A 137 21.26 -9.89 -13.54
CA THR A 137 20.48 -9.08 -14.48
C THR A 137 19.45 -9.97 -15.16
N ILE A 138 18.16 -9.66 -15.05
CA ILE A 138 17.11 -10.24 -15.90
C ILE A 138 16.32 -9.10 -16.53
N ARG A 139 16.31 -9.16 -17.87
CA ARG A 139 15.71 -8.28 -18.87
C ARG A 139 14.36 -8.87 -19.32
N SER A 140 13.57 -8.06 -20.04
CA SER A 140 12.36 -8.39 -20.81
C SER A 140 11.02 -8.25 -20.09
N SER A 141 9.93 -7.82 -20.73
CA SER A 141 9.72 -7.19 -22.03
C SER A 141 8.32 -6.56 -22.01
N GLU A 142 8.21 -5.46 -22.72
CA GLU A 142 7.03 -4.63 -22.98
C GLU A 142 6.05 -5.31 -23.95
N SER A 143 4.74 -5.26 -23.65
CA SER A 143 3.70 -5.30 -24.68
C SER A 143 2.38 -4.76 -24.13
N GLN A 144 2.09 -3.52 -24.51
CA GLN A 144 0.80 -2.86 -24.31
C GLN A 144 -0.18 -3.24 -25.42
N ARG A 145 -1.44 -3.45 -25.06
CA ARG A 145 -2.58 -3.52 -25.99
C ARG A 145 -3.67 -2.57 -25.47
N PRO A 146 -4.04 -1.50 -26.19
CA PRO A 146 -5.11 -0.61 -25.76
C PRO A 146 -6.47 -1.25 -26.07
N LEU A 147 -7.33 -1.39 -25.04
CA LEU A 147 -8.73 -1.76 -25.22
C LEU A 147 -9.59 -0.51 -25.45
N ALA A 148 -10.46 -0.62 -26.45
CA ALA A 148 -11.43 0.37 -26.86
C ALA A 148 -12.38 0.74 -25.72
N THR A 149 -12.58 2.05 -25.54
CA THR A 149 -13.51 2.63 -24.58
C THR A 149 -14.89 2.78 -25.25
N THR A 150 -15.91 2.16 -24.66
CA THR A 150 -17.31 2.26 -25.08
C THR A 150 -17.99 3.43 -24.36
N SER A 151 -18.59 4.33 -25.13
CA SER A 151 -19.31 5.51 -24.63
C SER A 151 -20.72 5.15 -24.15
N PRO A 152 -21.13 5.52 -22.92
CA PRO A 152 -22.53 5.51 -22.54
C PRO A 152 -23.19 6.88 -22.78
N THR A 153 -24.18 6.88 -23.67
CA THR A 153 -25.12 7.98 -23.89
C THR A 153 -26.05 8.10 -22.68
N ASN A 154 -25.95 9.17 -21.90
CA ASN A 154 -27.02 9.54 -20.96
C ASN A 154 -27.29 11.05 -20.97
N LYS A 155 -28.56 11.36 -21.28
CA LYS A 155 -29.14 12.70 -21.29
C LYS A 155 -29.46 13.15 -19.86
N ARG A 156 -29.19 14.45 -19.60
CA ARG A 156 -29.67 15.34 -18.51
C ARG A 156 -28.74 15.51 -17.29
N LYS A 157 -27.92 16.57 -17.34
CA LYS A 157 -27.81 17.71 -16.37
C LYS A 157 -26.60 18.56 -16.83
N ALA A 158 -26.85 19.57 -17.67
CA ALA A 158 -25.84 20.13 -18.59
C ALA A 158 -24.75 21.03 -17.97
N GLU A 159 -24.83 21.41 -16.69
CA GLU A 159 -23.87 22.36 -16.10
C GLU A 159 -22.77 21.68 -15.28
N SER A 160 -23.04 20.54 -14.63
CA SER A 160 -22.04 19.82 -13.82
C SER A 160 -20.88 19.26 -14.65
N THR A 161 -21.12 18.98 -15.92
CA THR A 161 -20.13 18.34 -16.79
C THR A 161 -19.00 19.28 -17.21
N LYS A 162 -19.26 20.59 -17.36
CA LYS A 162 -18.25 21.54 -17.86
C LYS A 162 -17.14 21.79 -16.85
N SER A 163 -17.47 21.93 -15.57
CA SER A 163 -16.45 22.13 -14.54
C SER A 163 -15.61 20.87 -14.32
N GLU A 164 -16.24 19.70 -14.35
CA GLU A 164 -15.53 18.43 -14.26
C GLU A 164 -14.57 18.22 -15.43
N GLU A 165 -14.98 18.59 -16.65
CA GLU A 165 -14.14 18.58 -17.85
C GLU A 165 -12.93 19.52 -17.72
N MET A 166 -13.11 20.73 -17.15
CA MET A 166 -12.00 21.66 -16.90
C MET A 166 -11.01 21.08 -15.87
N ARG A 167 -11.50 20.46 -14.80
CA ARG A 167 -10.63 19.79 -13.80
C ARG A 167 -9.87 18.61 -14.39
N ALA A 168 -10.54 17.81 -15.24
CA ALA A 168 -9.92 16.70 -15.94
C ALA A 168 -8.81 17.19 -16.88
N THR A 169 -9.07 18.24 -17.64
CA THR A 169 -8.09 18.88 -18.53
C THR A 169 -6.88 19.39 -17.75
N LEU A 170 -7.10 20.07 -16.62
CA LEU A 170 -6.00 20.59 -15.78
C LEU A 170 -5.14 19.47 -15.19
N ARG A 171 -5.75 18.36 -14.74
CA ARG A 171 -5.02 17.16 -14.28
C ARG A 171 -4.18 16.55 -15.39
N ALA A 172 -4.74 16.44 -16.60
CA ALA A 172 -4.04 15.87 -17.75
C ALA A 172 -2.81 16.71 -18.12
N GLU A 173 -2.95 18.04 -18.18
CA GLU A 173 -1.84 18.96 -18.45
C GLU A 173 -0.76 18.93 -17.35
N TYR A 174 -1.15 18.90 -16.07
CA TYR A 174 -0.20 18.76 -14.97
C TYR A 174 0.61 17.45 -15.07
N MET A 175 -0.06 16.32 -15.30
CA MET A 175 0.60 15.02 -15.46
C MET A 175 1.54 15.00 -16.67
N LYS A 176 1.13 15.62 -17.79
CA LYS A 176 1.94 15.75 -19.00
C LYS A 176 3.23 16.53 -18.74
N ARG A 177 3.13 17.72 -18.14
CA ARG A 177 4.30 18.56 -17.82
C ARG A 177 5.23 17.91 -16.81
N LEU A 178 4.67 17.26 -15.79
CA LEU A 178 5.46 16.54 -14.80
C LEU A 178 6.27 15.40 -15.44
N HIS A 179 5.66 14.67 -16.37
CA HIS A 179 6.34 13.62 -17.12
C HIS A 179 7.42 14.16 -18.06
N GLU A 180 7.16 15.28 -18.73
CA GLU A 180 8.13 15.97 -19.59
C GLU A 180 9.36 16.42 -18.80
N GLU A 181 9.18 17.10 -17.67
CA GLU A 181 10.26 17.53 -16.77
C GLU A 181 11.08 16.34 -16.24
N MET A 182 10.40 15.23 -15.92
CA MET A 182 11.05 14.01 -15.47
C MET A 182 11.91 13.39 -16.57
N LEU A 183 11.43 13.36 -17.82
CA LEU A 183 12.20 12.87 -18.95
C LEU A 183 13.38 13.78 -19.30
N GLU A 184 13.20 15.10 -19.21
CA GLU A 184 14.27 16.09 -19.42
C GLU A 184 15.40 15.91 -18.41
N THR A 185 15.06 15.79 -17.12
CA THR A 185 16.03 15.57 -16.03
C THR A 185 16.78 14.24 -16.18
N LEU A 186 16.14 13.20 -16.72
CA LEU A 186 16.77 11.90 -16.97
C LEU A 186 17.68 11.91 -18.21
N GLY A 187 17.35 12.73 -19.22
CA GLY A 187 18.08 12.82 -20.48
C GLY A 187 19.40 13.57 -20.36
N ASP A 188 19.46 14.58 -19.51
CA ASP A 188 20.64 15.43 -19.35
C ASP A 188 21.36 15.17 -18.02
N ARG A 189 22.57 14.59 -18.13
CA ARG A 189 23.45 14.28 -16.99
C ARG A 189 24.04 15.53 -16.32
N SER A 190 23.91 16.69 -16.94
CA SER A 190 24.44 17.96 -16.44
C SER A 190 23.43 18.80 -15.67
N VAL A 191 22.16 18.37 -15.59
CA VAL A 191 21.10 19.11 -14.88
C VAL A 191 21.37 19.16 -13.38
N ASP A 192 21.23 20.36 -12.82
CA ASP A 192 21.20 20.55 -11.37
C ASP A 192 19.89 19.99 -10.80
N LEU A 193 19.97 18.86 -10.08
CA LEU A 193 18.83 18.22 -9.43
C LEU A 193 18.09 19.15 -8.46
N LYS A 194 18.79 20.15 -7.90
CA LYS A 194 18.17 21.15 -7.02
C LYS A 194 17.27 22.10 -7.80
N GLU A 195 17.65 22.46 -9.02
CA GLU A 195 16.83 23.27 -9.91
C GLU A 195 15.60 22.49 -10.38
N SER A 196 15.78 21.23 -10.79
CA SER A 196 14.67 20.34 -11.16
C SER A 196 13.65 20.16 -10.02
N ALA A 197 14.14 19.94 -8.79
CA ALA A 197 13.26 19.86 -7.61
C ALA A 197 12.45 21.15 -7.40
N LYS A 198 13.09 22.31 -7.59
CA LYS A 198 12.41 23.61 -7.48
C LYS A 198 11.34 23.79 -8.58
N LYS A 199 11.65 23.42 -9.84
CA LYS A 199 10.69 23.46 -10.95
C LYS A 199 9.47 22.57 -10.68
N GLN A 200 9.68 21.38 -10.13
CA GLN A 200 8.58 20.48 -9.75
C GLN A 200 7.70 21.06 -8.63
N GLU A 201 8.29 21.74 -7.64
CA GLU A 201 7.54 22.43 -6.59
C GLU A 201 6.71 23.58 -7.17
N GLU A 202 7.31 24.42 -8.02
CA GLU A 202 6.60 25.51 -8.71
C GLU A 202 5.44 24.98 -9.58
N LEU A 203 5.63 23.85 -10.28
CA LEU A 203 4.60 23.20 -11.08
C LEU A 203 3.45 22.67 -10.21
N LYS A 204 3.77 22.10 -9.05
CA LYS A 204 2.78 21.62 -8.08
C LYS A 204 1.95 22.76 -7.52
N ASP A 205 2.59 23.86 -7.11
CA ASP A 205 1.90 25.04 -6.58
C ASP A 205 0.97 25.67 -7.62
N TRP A 206 1.42 25.74 -8.88
CA TRP A 206 0.58 26.18 -9.99
C TRP A 206 -0.69 25.31 -10.14
N PHE A 207 -0.53 23.99 -10.10
CA PHE A 207 -1.66 23.06 -10.20
C PHE A 207 -2.64 23.18 -9.02
N GLU A 208 -2.13 23.25 -7.79
CA GLU A 208 -2.96 23.39 -6.59
C GLU A 208 -3.74 24.71 -6.61
N ASN A 209 -3.10 25.81 -7.04
CA ASN A 209 -3.77 27.10 -7.24
C ASN A 209 -4.86 27.02 -8.32
N GLY A 210 -4.59 26.42 -9.48
CA GLY A 210 -5.59 26.25 -10.53
C GLY A 210 -6.80 25.41 -10.06
N MET A 211 -6.55 24.32 -9.34
CA MET A 211 -7.60 23.50 -8.74
C MET A 211 -8.40 24.26 -7.68
N ARG A 212 -7.78 25.18 -6.95
CA ARG A 212 -8.47 26.06 -5.99
C ARG A 212 -9.39 27.04 -6.70
N MET A 213 -8.92 27.73 -7.75
CA MET A 213 -9.73 28.68 -8.53
C MET A 213 -10.97 27.99 -9.14
N LEU A 214 -10.82 26.76 -9.65
CA LEU A 214 -11.93 25.97 -10.18
C LEU A 214 -12.93 25.51 -9.09
N ARG A 215 -12.56 25.51 -7.80
CA ARG A 215 -13.52 25.26 -6.71
C ARG A 215 -14.23 26.55 -6.31
N GLU A 216 -13.52 27.67 -6.30
CA GLU A 216 -14.09 28.97 -5.97
C GLU A 216 -15.10 29.43 -7.02
N ALA A 217 -14.83 29.21 -8.30
CA ALA A 217 -15.76 29.55 -9.38
C ALA A 217 -17.11 28.81 -9.26
N GLU A 218 -17.11 27.55 -8.84
CA GLU A 218 -18.36 26.79 -8.62
C GLU A 218 -19.19 27.31 -7.45
N LEU A 219 -18.58 28.01 -6.49
CA LEU A 219 -19.29 28.58 -5.34
C LEU A 219 -19.98 29.90 -5.66
N VAL A 220 -19.54 30.61 -6.71
CA VAL A 220 -20.12 31.91 -7.11
C VAL A 220 -21.40 31.74 -7.94
N ASP A 221 -21.55 30.59 -8.61
CA ASP A 221 -22.71 30.29 -9.46
C ASP A 221 -23.91 29.66 -8.70
N LEU A 222 -23.81 29.52 -7.37
CA LEU A 222 -24.87 29.02 -6.47
C LEU A 222 -25.57 30.16 -5.73
#